data_AF-A0A0S8C6J6-F1
#
_entry.id   AF-A0A0S8C6J6-F1
#
_cell.length_a   1.000
_cell.length_b   1.000
_cell.length_c   1.000
_cell.angle_alpha   90.00
_cell.angle_beta   90.00
_cell.angle_gamma   90.00
#
_symmetry.space_group_name_H-M   'P 1'
#
loop_
_entity.id
_entity.type
_entity.pdbx_description
1 polymer ?
#
loop_
_entity_poly.entity_id
_entity_poly.type
_entity_poly.pdbx_seq_one_letter_code
_entity_poly.pdbx_strand_id
1 'polypeptide(L)'
;MLSGALIFLANVVFGLFTVALLLRFYLQWARAPYRNPLSEFLHALTDFMVRPTRRVIPGLWGMDLATLILAWLAQCINLFLEFQLRGYQAGPQAGLAFVGLIALAALTLLKISLYIVMVAVIVQAVLTWIGPYSPLMPLLNTLTRPFLRVFQRRIPPIGNVDLSPIFVLVVCQLLLMVPVAYLEVSVARLF
;
A
#
# COMPACT_ATOMS: atom_id res chain seq x y z
N MET A 1 -3.97 1.03 29.63
CA MET A 1 -4.16 2.36 29.01
C MET A 1 -2.90 2.85 28.31
N LEU A 2 -1.73 2.89 28.97
CA LEU A 2 -0.45 3.30 28.36
C LEU A 2 -0.03 2.44 27.15
N SER A 3 -0.14 1.11 27.25
CA SER A 3 0.18 0.17 26.15
C SER A 3 -0.66 0.42 24.90
N GLY A 4 -1.96 0.67 25.04
CA GLY A 4 -2.84 1.00 23.92
C GLY A 4 -2.46 2.32 23.23
N ALA A 5 -2.07 3.34 23.99
CA ALA A 5 -1.58 4.60 23.42
C ALA A 5 -0.27 4.42 22.65
N LEU A 6 0.66 3.62 23.17
CA LEU A 6 1.92 3.29 22.48
C LEU A 6 1.69 2.51 21.19
N ILE A 7 0.78 1.52 21.21
CA ILE A 7 0.40 0.75 20.01
C ILE A 7 -0.24 1.67 18.97
N PHE A 8 -1.13 2.59 19.39
CA PHE A 8 -1.73 3.55 18.47
C PHE A 8 -0.68 4.46 17.83
N LEU A 9 0.23 5.04 18.62
CA LEU A 9 1.30 5.90 18.09
C LEU A 9 2.21 5.15 17.12
N ALA A 10 2.60 3.91 17.46
CA ALA A 10 3.36 3.05 16.57
C ALA A 10 2.61 2.80 15.25
N ASN A 11 1.35 2.38 15.33
CA ASN A 11 0.51 2.11 14.16
C ASN A 11 0.35 3.34 13.25
N VAL A 12 0.22 4.53 13.84
CA VAL A 12 0.15 5.79 13.05
C VAL A 12 1.48 6.06 12.37
N VAL A 13 2.59 6.05 13.10
CA VAL A 13 3.91 6.39 12.56
C VAL A 13 4.33 5.38 11.49
N PHE A 14 4.30 4.09 11.80
CA PHE A 14 4.68 3.04 10.86
C PHE A 14 3.65 2.91 9.73
N GLY A 15 2.36 3.07 10.00
CA GLY A 15 1.32 3.04 8.97
C GLY A 15 1.49 4.15 7.93
N LEU A 16 1.70 5.40 8.38
CA LEU A 16 1.98 6.52 7.49
C LEU A 16 3.27 6.30 6.69
N PHE A 17 4.31 5.77 7.35
CA PHE A 17 5.58 5.47 6.70
C PHE A 17 5.45 4.38 5.62
N THR A 18 4.72 3.31 5.92
CA THR A 18 4.41 2.22 4.98
C THR A 18 3.62 2.74 3.78
N VAL A 19 2.59 3.58 4.00
CA VAL A 19 1.83 4.22 2.92
C VAL A 19 2.74 5.09 2.07
N ALA A 20 3.62 5.89 2.68
CA ALA A 20 4.55 6.74 1.95
C ALA A 20 5.52 5.93 1.06
N LEU A 21 6.09 4.84 1.58
CA LEU A 21 6.97 3.96 0.82
C LEU A 21 6.23 3.24 -0.31
N LEU A 22 5.04 2.71 -0.06
CA LEU A 22 4.22 2.07 -1.09
C LEU A 22 3.79 3.07 -2.17
N LEU A 23 3.40 4.29 -1.79
CA LEU A 23 3.01 5.31 -2.76
C LEU A 23 4.21 5.72 -3.62
N ARG A 24 5.42 5.83 -3.03
CA ARG A 24 6.66 6.05 -3.78
C ARG A 24 6.93 4.91 -4.76
N PHE A 25 6.78 3.66 -4.32
CA PHE A 25 6.89 2.49 -5.18
C PHE A 25 5.90 2.57 -6.36
N TYR A 26 4.64 2.89 -6.09
CA TYR A 26 3.59 3.02 -7.09
C TYR A 26 3.86 4.13 -8.11
N LEU A 27 4.32 5.30 -7.65
CA LEU A 27 4.67 6.42 -8.53
C LEU A 27 5.83 6.05 -9.46
N GLN A 28 6.84 5.34 -8.95
CA GLN A 28 7.96 4.87 -9.78
C GLN A 28 7.52 3.78 -10.76
N TRP A 29 6.72 2.80 -10.31
CA TRP A 29 6.19 1.73 -11.15
C TRP A 29 5.31 2.25 -12.28
N ALA A 30 4.43 3.20 -11.98
CA ALA A 30 3.59 3.86 -12.98
C ALA A 30 4.35 4.84 -13.89
N ARG A 31 5.63 5.12 -13.60
CA ARG A 31 6.46 6.15 -14.26
C ARG A 31 5.81 7.53 -14.21
N ALA A 32 5.27 7.88 -13.04
CA ALA A 32 4.62 9.17 -12.82
C ALA A 32 5.62 10.33 -13.00
N PRO A 33 5.17 11.49 -13.50
CA PRO A 33 6.05 12.64 -13.69
C PRO A 33 6.64 13.10 -12.36
N TYR A 34 7.95 13.38 -12.34
CA TYR A 34 8.68 13.75 -11.12
C TYR A 34 8.29 15.14 -10.58
N ARG A 35 7.78 16.03 -11.44
CA ARG A 35 7.42 17.43 -11.14
C ARG A 35 6.06 17.56 -10.43
N ASN A 36 5.79 16.72 -9.43
CA ASN A 36 4.55 16.73 -8.68
C ASN A 36 4.82 16.90 -7.18
N PRO A 37 4.05 17.74 -6.44
CA PRO A 37 4.25 17.97 -5.01
C PRO A 37 4.24 16.70 -4.17
N LEU A 38 3.38 15.72 -4.52
CA LEU A 38 3.33 14.43 -3.84
C LEU A 38 4.64 13.63 -4.01
N SER A 39 5.25 13.67 -5.19
CA SER A 39 6.52 12.97 -5.41
C SER A 39 7.62 13.61 -4.57
N GLU A 40 7.72 14.94 -4.56
CA GLU A 40 8.71 15.66 -3.76
C GLU A 40 8.55 15.39 -2.26
N PHE A 41 7.32 15.42 -1.74
CA PHE A 41 7.01 15.09 -0.35
C PHE A 41 7.45 13.67 0.03
N LEU A 42 7.12 12.68 -0.81
CA LEU A 42 7.49 11.29 -0.55
C LEU A 42 9.00 11.07 -0.58
N HIS A 43 9.71 11.72 -1.52
CA HIS A 43 11.17 11.66 -1.55
C HIS A 43 11.76 12.32 -0.32
N ALA A 44 11.29 13.51 0.09
CA ALA A 44 11.76 14.19 1.30
C ALA A 44 11.57 13.33 2.56
N LEU A 45 10.44 12.63 2.69
CA LEU A 45 10.16 11.77 3.83
C LEU A 45 10.91 10.44 3.83
N THR A 46 11.21 9.86 2.67
CA THR A 46 11.69 8.47 2.59
C THR A 46 13.12 8.32 2.06
N ASP A 47 13.71 9.35 1.41
CA ASP A 47 15.04 9.22 0.78
C ASP A 47 16.14 8.85 1.76
N PHE A 48 16.05 9.33 3.00
CA PHE A 48 17.06 9.05 4.02
C PHE A 48 17.22 7.54 4.28
N MET A 49 16.14 6.76 4.18
CA MET A 49 16.17 5.29 4.33
C MET A 49 16.35 4.55 3.01
N VAL A 50 15.75 5.08 1.93
CA VAL A 50 15.73 4.40 0.63
C VAL A 50 17.09 4.48 -0.07
N ARG A 51 17.79 5.63 -0.01
CA ARG A 51 19.08 5.81 -0.70
C ARG A 51 20.17 4.85 -0.19
N PRO A 52 20.37 4.65 1.13
CA PRO A 52 21.32 3.65 1.62
C PRO A 52 20.95 2.24 1.18
N THR A 53 19.67 1.88 1.27
CA THR A 53 19.17 0.54 0.96
C THR A 53 19.35 0.18 -0.51
N ARG A 54 19.15 1.16 -1.41
CA ARG A 54 19.41 1.03 -2.85
C ARG A 54 20.87 0.70 -3.21
N ARG A 55 21.83 0.95 -2.31
CA ARG A 55 23.24 0.56 -2.54
C ARG A 55 23.44 -0.95 -2.40
N VAL A 56 22.61 -1.60 -1.59
CA VAL A 56 22.70 -3.05 -1.32
C VAL A 56 21.77 -3.82 -2.24
N ILE A 57 20.57 -3.30 -2.48
CA ILE A 57 19.53 -3.96 -3.28
C ILE A 57 19.34 -3.18 -4.58
N PRO A 58 19.85 -3.68 -5.72
CA PRO A 58 19.63 -3.03 -7.00
C PRO A 58 18.14 -3.10 -7.38
N GLY A 59 17.64 -2.05 -8.03
CA GLY A 59 16.30 -2.05 -8.58
C GLY A 59 16.19 -3.07 -9.73
N LEU A 60 15.16 -3.91 -9.72
CA LEU A 60 14.89 -4.86 -10.80
C LEU A 60 13.79 -4.31 -11.72
N TRP A 61 14.04 -4.26 -13.03
CA TRP A 61 13.04 -4.01 -14.08
C TRP A 61 12.33 -2.65 -13.97
N GLY A 62 13.01 -1.64 -13.43
CA GLY A 62 12.42 -0.31 -13.18
C GLY A 62 11.50 -0.26 -11.96
N MET A 63 11.43 -1.34 -11.16
CA MET A 63 10.77 -1.38 -9.86
C MET A 63 11.77 -1.09 -8.74
N ASP A 64 11.34 -0.30 -7.76
CA ASP A 64 12.13 0.04 -6.58
C ASP A 64 11.96 -1.00 -5.48
N LEU A 65 12.52 -2.19 -5.69
CA LEU A 65 12.44 -3.28 -4.72
C LEU A 65 12.97 -2.88 -3.33
N ALA A 66 13.92 -1.96 -3.27
CA ALA A 66 14.39 -1.40 -2.02
C ALA A 66 13.26 -0.72 -1.22
N THR A 67 12.37 0.04 -1.89
CA THR A 67 11.23 0.67 -1.20
C THR A 67 10.20 -0.35 -0.74
N LEU A 68 9.92 -1.39 -1.53
CA LEU A 68 8.98 -2.44 -1.15
C LEU A 68 9.48 -3.26 0.05
N ILE A 69 10.78 -3.62 0.05
CA ILE A 69 11.41 -4.33 1.16
C ILE A 69 11.42 -3.47 2.41
N LEU A 70 11.72 -2.17 2.30
CA LEU A 70 11.65 -1.25 3.44
C LEU A 70 10.23 -1.12 3.99
N ALA A 71 9.22 -1.06 3.13
CA ALA A 71 7.82 -1.03 3.56
C ALA A 71 7.46 -2.30 4.33
N TRP A 72 7.94 -3.44 3.85
CA TRP A 72 7.70 -4.74 4.48
C TRP A 72 8.39 -4.83 5.84
N LEU A 73 9.66 -4.40 5.93
CA LEU A 73 10.40 -4.36 7.19
C LEU A 73 9.76 -3.39 8.20
N ALA A 74 9.31 -2.22 7.76
CA ALA A 74 8.58 -1.28 8.63
C ALA A 74 7.32 -1.94 9.21
N GLN A 75 6.60 -2.72 8.40
CA GLN A 75 5.42 -3.44 8.85
C GLN A 75 5.76 -4.60 9.81
N CYS A 76 6.85 -5.33 9.55
CA CYS A 76 7.35 -6.35 10.48
C CYS A 76 7.69 -5.74 11.84
N ILE A 77 8.38 -4.59 11.87
CA ILE A 77 8.73 -3.89 13.12
C ILE A 77 7.46 -3.45 13.85
N ASN A 78 6.49 -2.89 13.14
CA ASN A 78 5.23 -2.44 13.73
C ASN A 78 4.45 -3.59 14.38
N LEU A 79 4.28 -4.70 13.64
CA LEU A 79 3.61 -5.90 14.16
C LEU A 79 4.38 -6.49 15.34
N PHE A 80 5.70 -6.60 15.25
CA PHE A 80 6.52 -7.09 16.35
C PHE A 80 6.33 -6.24 17.62
N LEU A 81 6.36 -4.91 17.49
CA LEU A 81 6.15 -4.00 18.61
C LEU A 81 4.74 -4.16 19.20
N GLU A 82 3.73 -4.34 18.37
CA GLU A 82 2.36 -4.58 18.80
C GLU A 82 2.21 -5.90 19.58
N PHE A 83 2.82 -6.99 19.09
CA PHE A 83 2.80 -8.29 19.78
C PHE A 83 3.48 -8.21 21.15
N GLN A 84 4.63 -7.53 21.23
CA GLN A 84 5.35 -7.34 22.49
C GLN A 84 4.55 -6.48 23.49
N LEU A 85 3.93 -5.40 23.02
CA LEU A 85 3.13 -4.50 23.87
C LEU A 85 1.79 -5.10 24.32
N ARG A 86 1.24 -6.06 23.55
CA ARG A 86 0.07 -6.85 23.94
C ARG A 86 0.40 -7.98 24.92
N GLY A 87 1.68 -8.17 25.24
CA GLY A 87 2.13 -9.20 26.19
C GLY A 87 2.00 -10.62 25.66
N TYR A 88 2.12 -10.80 24.33
CA TYR A 88 2.14 -12.14 23.74
C TYR A 88 3.33 -12.93 24.31
N GLN A 89 3.04 -13.93 25.12
CA GLN A 89 4.07 -14.82 25.68
C GLN A 89 4.39 -15.88 24.63
N ALA A 90 5.60 -15.85 24.09
CA ALA A 90 6.06 -16.83 23.12
C ALA A 90 6.01 -18.24 23.75
N GLY A 91 4.99 -19.02 23.38
CA GLY A 91 4.88 -20.42 23.76
C GLY A 91 5.88 -21.31 23.00
N PRO A 92 5.77 -22.64 23.14
CA PRO A 92 6.63 -23.62 22.46
C PRO A 92 6.63 -23.52 20.92
N GLN A 93 5.68 -22.78 20.34
CA GLN A 93 5.50 -22.59 18.89
C GLN A 93 6.07 -21.24 18.38
N ALA A 94 7.00 -20.62 19.12
CA ALA A 94 7.60 -19.32 18.78
C ALA A 94 8.13 -19.22 17.32
N GLY A 95 8.64 -20.33 16.77
CA GLY A 95 9.10 -20.38 15.38
C GLY A 95 7.98 -20.22 14.35
N LEU A 96 6.81 -20.82 14.59
CA LEU A 96 5.64 -20.68 13.73
C LEU A 96 5.04 -19.27 13.82
N ALA A 97 5.04 -18.69 15.01
CA ALA A 97 4.63 -17.30 15.23
C ALA A 97 5.51 -16.31 14.45
N PHE A 98 6.82 -16.53 14.37
CA PHE A 98 7.71 -15.68 13.58
C PHE A 98 7.42 -15.73 12.07
N VAL A 99 7.16 -16.93 11.54
CA VAL A 99 6.75 -17.10 10.13
C VAL A 99 5.38 -16.45 9.89
N GLY A 100 4.45 -16.60 10.84
CA GLY A 100 3.15 -15.94 10.80
C GLY A 100 3.26 -14.41 10.75
N LEU A 101 4.19 -13.82 11.51
CA LEU A 101 4.40 -12.38 11.54
C LEU A 101 4.91 -11.85 10.19
N ILE A 102 5.91 -12.52 9.63
CA ILE A 102 6.45 -12.25 8.29
C ILE A 102 5.33 -12.29 7.24
N ALA A 103 4.48 -13.32 7.28
CA ALA A 103 3.34 -13.48 6.38
C ALA A 103 2.28 -12.39 6.60
N LEU A 104 1.92 -12.07 7.84
CA LEU A 104 0.98 -10.99 8.17
C LEU A 104 1.49 -9.62 7.69
N ALA A 105 2.79 -9.35 7.82
CA ALA A 105 3.38 -8.12 7.31
C ALA A 105 3.20 -7.99 5.79
N ALA A 106 3.43 -9.09 5.05
CA ALA A 106 3.23 -9.13 3.60
C ALA A 106 1.74 -8.95 3.21
N LEU A 107 0.82 -9.62 3.93
CA LEU A 107 -0.62 -9.46 3.73
C LEU A 107 -1.08 -8.03 4.03
N THR A 108 -0.53 -7.42 5.08
CA THR A 108 -0.86 -6.03 5.45
C THR A 108 -0.37 -5.06 4.38
N LEU A 109 0.81 -5.28 3.80
CA LEU A 109 1.26 -4.51 2.63
C LEU A 109 0.31 -4.66 1.45
N LEU A 110 -0.12 -5.89 1.14
CA LEU A 110 -1.07 -6.14 0.05
C LEU A 110 -2.39 -5.40 0.28
N LYS A 111 -2.90 -5.42 1.53
CA LYS A 111 -4.10 -4.69 1.94
C LYS A 111 -3.95 -3.18 1.76
N ILE A 112 -2.87 -2.59 2.29
CA ILE A 112 -2.59 -1.15 2.15
C ILE A 112 -2.45 -0.78 0.66
N SER A 113 -1.77 -1.62 -0.11
CA SER A 113 -1.63 -1.47 -1.55
C SER A 113 -2.98 -1.44 -2.29
N LEU A 114 -3.90 -2.35 -1.96
CA LEU A 114 -5.26 -2.33 -2.53
C LEU A 114 -6.03 -1.06 -2.12
N TYR A 115 -5.91 -0.62 -0.87
CA TYR A 115 -6.52 0.64 -0.43
C TYR A 115 -5.94 1.87 -1.15
N ILE A 116 -4.63 1.91 -1.42
CA ILE A 116 -4.00 2.98 -2.20
C ILE A 116 -4.63 3.04 -3.60
N VAL A 117 -4.80 1.88 -4.27
CA VAL A 117 -5.44 1.82 -5.59
C VAL A 117 -6.89 2.31 -5.52
N MET A 118 -7.65 1.86 -4.52
CA MET A 118 -9.05 2.29 -4.35
C MET A 118 -9.15 3.80 -4.14
N VAL A 119 -8.34 4.36 -3.24
CA VAL A 119 -8.33 5.81 -2.97
C VAL A 119 -7.91 6.58 -4.22
N ALA A 120 -6.86 6.15 -4.93
CA ALA A 120 -6.42 6.81 -6.16
C ALA A 120 -7.53 6.83 -7.23
N VAL A 121 -8.24 5.71 -7.41
CA VAL A 121 -9.36 5.59 -8.35
C VAL A 121 -10.56 6.44 -7.92
N ILE A 122 -10.90 6.45 -6.63
CA ILE A 122 -11.98 7.29 -6.09
C ILE A 122 -11.65 8.78 -6.31
N VAL A 123 -10.46 9.22 -5.91
CA VAL A 123 -10.03 10.62 -6.06
C VAL A 123 -10.05 11.03 -7.53
N GLN A 124 -9.55 10.18 -8.43
CA GLN A 124 -9.62 10.44 -9.85
C GLN A 124 -11.06 10.56 -10.36
N ALA A 125 -11.94 9.60 -10.03
CA ALA A 125 -13.34 9.61 -10.45
C ALA A 125 -14.06 10.86 -9.96
N VAL A 126 -13.87 11.25 -8.70
CA VAL A 126 -14.42 12.49 -8.14
C VAL A 126 -13.90 13.72 -8.90
N LEU A 127 -12.60 13.78 -9.19
CA LEU A 127 -12.03 14.90 -9.95
C LEU A 127 -12.50 14.95 -11.40
N THR A 128 -12.90 13.83 -12.02
CA THR A 128 -13.49 13.88 -13.37
C THR A 128 -14.82 14.62 -13.40
N TRP A 129 -15.59 14.58 -12.31
CA TRP A 129 -16.88 15.26 -12.21
C TRP A 129 -16.74 16.72 -11.79
N ILE A 130 -15.86 16.99 -10.80
CA ILE A 130 -15.79 18.31 -10.16
C ILE A 130 -14.76 19.22 -10.84
N GLY A 131 -13.67 18.67 -11.37
CA GLY A 131 -12.53 19.47 -11.83
C GLY A 131 -11.54 18.71 -12.70
N PRO A 132 -11.88 18.41 -13.96
CA PRO A 132 -11.04 17.60 -14.85
C PRO A 132 -9.67 18.22 -15.15
N TYR A 133 -9.52 19.55 -14.99
CA TYR A 133 -8.28 20.29 -15.26
C TYR A 133 -7.39 20.48 -14.02
N SER A 134 -7.62 19.70 -12.95
CA SER A 134 -6.80 19.78 -11.73
C SER A 134 -5.33 19.41 -11.99
N PRO A 135 -4.35 20.09 -11.34
CA PRO A 135 -2.92 19.74 -11.43
C PRO A 135 -2.59 18.31 -11.02
N LEU A 136 -3.44 17.66 -10.21
CA LEU A 136 -3.26 16.27 -9.78
C LEU A 136 -3.71 15.25 -10.84
N MET A 137 -4.50 15.67 -11.83
CA MET A 137 -5.10 14.77 -12.82
C MET A 137 -4.06 13.98 -13.62
N PRO A 138 -2.96 14.56 -14.12
CA PRO A 138 -1.93 13.80 -14.83
C PRO A 138 -1.27 12.71 -13.97
N LEU A 139 -1.05 13.00 -12.68
CA LEU A 139 -0.49 12.04 -11.71
C LEU A 139 -1.48 10.90 -11.47
N LEU A 140 -2.74 11.21 -11.19
CA LEU A 140 -3.77 10.21 -10.94
C LEU A 140 -4.02 9.34 -12.16
N ASN A 141 -4.17 9.96 -13.34
CA ASN A 141 -4.28 9.23 -14.61
C ASN A 141 -3.11 8.27 -14.80
N THR A 142 -1.89 8.66 -14.47
CA THR A 142 -0.72 7.79 -14.63
C THR A 142 -0.75 6.63 -13.63
N LEU A 143 -1.09 6.91 -12.36
CA LEU A 143 -1.17 5.91 -11.29
C LEU A 143 -2.30 4.89 -11.49
N THR A 144 -3.49 5.33 -11.91
CA THR A 144 -4.68 4.47 -11.99
C THR A 144 -4.85 3.79 -13.33
N ARG A 145 -4.23 4.30 -14.41
CA ARG A 145 -4.34 3.76 -15.77
C ARG A 145 -4.01 2.27 -15.88
N PRO A 146 -2.99 1.69 -15.21
CA PRO A 146 -2.75 0.25 -15.27
C PRO A 146 -3.96 -0.58 -14.82
N PHE A 147 -4.69 -0.11 -13.82
CA PHE A 147 -5.86 -0.77 -13.26
C PHE A 147 -7.12 -0.50 -14.10
N LEU A 148 -7.37 0.76 -14.44
CA LEU A 148 -8.55 1.16 -15.22
C LEU A 148 -8.52 0.60 -16.64
N ARG A 149 -7.35 0.56 -17.28
CA ARG A 149 -7.20 0.11 -18.68
C ARG A 149 -7.64 -1.33 -18.89
N VAL A 150 -7.57 -2.17 -17.85
CA VAL A 150 -8.06 -3.57 -17.92
C VAL A 150 -9.56 -3.59 -18.21
N PHE A 151 -10.33 -2.70 -17.58
CA PHE A 151 -11.78 -2.61 -17.74
C PHE A 151 -12.19 -1.72 -18.91
N GLN A 152 -11.50 -0.60 -19.14
CA GLN A 152 -11.75 0.30 -20.29
C GLN A 152 -11.58 -0.40 -21.65
N ARG A 153 -10.78 -1.47 -21.72
CA ARG A 153 -10.64 -2.30 -22.92
C ARG A 153 -11.89 -3.13 -23.24
N ARG A 154 -12.75 -3.40 -22.26
CA ARG A 154 -13.92 -4.28 -22.37
C ARG A 154 -15.23 -3.51 -22.27
N ILE A 155 -15.24 -2.40 -21.54
CA ILE A 155 -16.44 -1.65 -21.20
C ILE A 155 -16.32 -0.25 -21.82
N PRO A 156 -17.11 0.07 -22.87
CA PRO A 156 -17.14 1.40 -23.42
C PRO A 156 -17.78 2.39 -22.43
N PRO A 157 -17.39 3.68 -22.45
CA PRO A 157 -18.00 4.70 -21.60
C PRO A 157 -19.48 4.88 -21.95
N ILE A 158 -20.33 5.02 -20.93
CA ILE A 158 -21.77 5.24 -21.09
C ILE A 158 -22.05 6.71 -20.82
N GLY A 159 -22.59 7.43 -21.80
CA GLY A 159 -22.96 8.84 -21.61
C GLY A 159 -21.78 9.76 -21.27
N ASN A 160 -20.60 9.50 -21.85
CA ASN A 160 -19.35 10.21 -21.57
C ASN A 160 -18.82 10.07 -20.12
N VAL A 161 -19.40 9.15 -19.34
CA VAL A 161 -18.92 8.80 -18.00
C VAL A 161 -18.22 7.44 -18.04
N ASP A 162 -17.00 7.40 -17.50
CA ASP A 162 -16.25 6.16 -17.36
C ASP A 162 -16.73 5.38 -16.12
N LEU A 163 -17.30 4.19 -16.34
CA LEU A 163 -17.74 3.29 -15.27
C LEU A 163 -16.62 2.35 -14.79
N SER A 164 -15.48 2.31 -15.47
CA SER A 164 -14.32 1.50 -15.10
C SER A 164 -13.87 1.67 -13.64
N PRO A 165 -13.92 2.87 -13.02
CA PRO A 165 -13.63 3.04 -11.60
C PRO A 165 -14.44 2.11 -10.69
N ILE A 166 -15.75 1.95 -10.95
CA ILE A 166 -16.63 1.12 -10.12
C ILE A 166 -16.18 -0.35 -10.16
N PHE A 167 -15.84 -0.86 -11.34
CA PHE A 167 -15.37 -2.24 -11.48
C PHE A 167 -14.03 -2.47 -10.79
N VAL A 168 -13.09 -1.52 -10.88
CA VAL A 168 -11.82 -1.61 -10.13
C VAL A 168 -12.10 -1.65 -8.63
N LEU A 169 -12.99 -0.79 -8.12
CA LEU A 169 -13.33 -0.77 -6.70
C LEU A 169 -13.97 -2.08 -6.24
N VAL A 170 -14.90 -2.63 -7.01
CA VAL A 170 -15.53 -3.92 -6.71
C VAL A 170 -14.50 -5.05 -6.67
N VAL A 171 -13.58 -5.10 -7.65
CA VAL A 171 -12.54 -6.14 -7.68
C VAL A 171 -11.57 -5.97 -6.50
N CYS A 172 -11.11 -4.76 -6.20
CA CYS A 172 -10.28 -4.51 -5.02
C CYS A 172 -11.00 -4.93 -3.73
N GLN A 173 -12.29 -4.60 -3.59
CA GLN A 173 -13.09 -4.97 -2.42
C GLN A 173 -13.25 -6.50 -2.31
N LEU A 174 -13.47 -7.20 -3.43
CA LEU A 174 -13.58 -8.66 -3.46
C LEU A 174 -12.26 -9.31 -3.06
N LEU A 175 -11.12 -8.78 -3.54
CA LEU A 175 -9.78 -9.23 -3.12
C LEU A 175 -9.54 -9.00 -1.63
N LEU A 176 -10.00 -7.88 -1.07
CA LEU A 176 -9.90 -7.63 0.37
C LEU A 176 -10.78 -8.60 1.18
N MET A 177 -12.01 -8.82 0.73
CA MET A 177 -13.00 -9.59 1.47
C MET A 177 -12.76 -11.10 1.44
N VAL A 178 -12.29 -11.64 0.31
CA VAL A 178 -12.19 -13.09 0.13
C VAL A 178 -10.77 -13.59 0.40
N PRO A 179 -9.76 -13.39 -0.48
CA PRO A 179 -8.45 -13.97 -0.27
C PRO A 179 -7.68 -13.32 0.89
N VAL A 180 -7.70 -11.99 1.03
CA VAL A 180 -6.93 -11.32 2.09
C VAL A 180 -7.48 -11.68 3.47
N ALA A 181 -8.78 -11.57 3.67
CA ALA A 181 -9.39 -11.94 4.96
C ALA A 181 -9.21 -13.43 5.29
N TYR A 182 -9.35 -14.31 4.30
CA TYR A 182 -9.10 -15.74 4.49
C TYR A 182 -7.66 -16.03 4.91
N LEU A 183 -6.69 -15.42 4.24
CA LEU A 183 -5.27 -15.58 4.57
C LEU A 183 -4.94 -15.01 5.94
N GLU A 184 -5.52 -13.85 6.32
CA GLU A 184 -5.32 -13.28 7.65
C GLU A 184 -5.84 -14.20 8.76
N VAL A 185 -7.04 -14.76 8.61
CA VAL A 185 -7.57 -15.73 9.58
C VAL A 185 -6.70 -16.99 9.63
N SER A 186 -6.20 -17.44 8.47
CA SER A 186 -5.36 -18.63 8.39
C SER A 186 -4.03 -18.44 9.09
N VAL A 187 -3.42 -17.26 8.93
CA VAL A 187 -2.17 -16.90 9.59
C VAL A 187 -2.39 -16.58 11.07
N ALA A 188 -3.54 -16.00 11.43
CA ALA A 188 -3.90 -15.75 12.83
C ALA A 188 -4.00 -17.03 13.66
N ARG A 189 -4.35 -18.16 13.04
CA ARG A 189 -4.36 -19.49 13.69
C ARG A 189 -2.97 -20.05 14.02
N LEU A 190 -1.91 -19.45 13.49
CA LEU A 190 -0.52 -19.85 13.75
C LEU A 190 0.06 -19.22 15.03
N PHE A 191 -0.68 -18.29 15.65
CA PHE A 191 -0.33 -17.64 16.92
C PHE A 191 -1.15 -18.20 18.07
#